data_AF-A0A4U1F3Y6-F1
#
_entry.id   AF-A0A4U1F3Y6-F1
#
_cell.length_a   1.000
_cell.length_b   1.000
_cell.length_c   1.000
_cell.angle_alpha   90.00
_cell.angle_beta   90.00
_cell.angle_gamma   90.00
#
_symmetry.space_group_name_H-M   'P 1'
#
loop_
_entity.id
_entity.type
_entity.pdbx_description
1 polymer ?
#
loop_
_entity_poly.entity_id
_entity_poly.type
_entity_poly.pdbx_seq_one_letter_code
_entity_poly.pdbx_strand_id
1 'polypeptide(L)'
;DIYGLAKKCNLTERQVERWFRSRRNQDRPCRMKKFQEACWRFTFYLMITIAGIAFLYDKPWVYDLWEVWNGYPRQDFLAHVIHHLAAVSLMSFSWCANYIRSGTLVMILHDAADIWLESAKMFSYAGWKQTCNILFFIFSIVFLISRLIIFPF
;
A
#
# COMPACT_ATOMS: atom_id res chain seq x y z
N ASP A 1 -3.52 29.95 26.42
CA ASP A 1 -2.65 30.85 27.22
C ASP A 1 -1.59 30.12 28.02
N ILE A 2 -0.34 30.61 27.93
CA ILE A 2 0.80 30.14 28.75
C ILE A 2 0.54 30.41 30.24
N TYR A 3 -0.10 31.52 30.58
CA TYR A 3 -0.44 31.93 31.95
C TYR A 3 -1.38 30.94 32.67
N GLY A 4 -2.38 30.42 31.95
CA GLY A 4 -3.32 29.42 32.47
C GLY A 4 -2.67 28.05 32.70
N LEU A 5 -1.74 27.66 31.82
CA LEU A 5 -0.93 26.44 31.95
C LEU A 5 0.08 26.53 33.11
N ALA A 6 0.76 27.66 33.23
CA ALA A 6 1.67 27.97 34.33
C ALA A 6 0.95 27.84 35.69
N LYS A 7 -0.24 28.43 35.82
CA LYS A 7 -1.06 28.36 37.05
C LYS A 7 -1.58 26.95 37.34
N LYS A 8 -1.99 26.17 36.33
CA LYS A 8 -2.43 24.77 36.49
C LYS A 8 -1.30 23.83 36.91
N CYS A 9 -0.10 24.05 36.38
CA CYS A 9 1.06 23.20 36.64
C CYS A 9 1.94 23.71 37.80
N ASN A 10 1.57 24.82 38.45
CA ASN A 10 2.39 25.49 39.46
C ASN A 10 3.83 25.78 38.96
N LEU A 11 3.96 26.08 37.66
CA LEU A 11 5.23 26.36 36.99
C LEU A 11 5.34 27.85 36.66
N THR A 12 6.55 28.37 36.61
CA THR A 12 6.79 29.73 36.11
C THR A 12 6.60 29.79 34.60
N GLU A 13 6.13 30.92 34.07
CA GLU A 13 5.92 31.12 32.63
C GLU A 13 7.18 30.81 31.81
N ARG A 14 8.36 31.18 32.32
CA ARG A 14 9.67 30.88 31.69
C ARG A 14 9.95 29.38 31.59
N GLN A 15 9.50 28.58 32.55
CA GLN A 15 9.66 27.12 32.50
C GLN A 15 8.72 26.50 31.47
N VAL A 16 7.47 26.99 31.39
CA VAL A 16 6.51 26.56 30.38
C VAL A 16 7.01 26.91 28.98
N GLU A 17 7.55 28.11 28.78
CA GLU A 17 8.15 28.51 27.50
C GLU A 17 9.35 27.65 27.09
N ARG A 18 10.29 27.37 28.03
CA ARG A 18 11.42 26.47 27.76
C ARG A 18 10.96 25.07 27.40
N TRP A 19 9.96 24.56 28.12
CA TRP A 19 9.42 23.23 27.88
C TRP A 19 8.79 23.12 26.49
N PHE A 20 7.96 24.10 26.06
CA PHE A 20 7.39 24.12 24.71
C PHE A 20 8.47 24.22 23.62
N ARG A 21 9.54 24.98 23.88
CA ARG A 21 10.68 25.10 22.97
C ARG A 21 11.45 23.77 22.86
N SER A 22 11.65 23.08 23.97
CA SER A 22 12.30 21.77 24.04
C SER A 22 11.47 20.66 23.38
N ARG A 23 10.15 20.65 23.63
CA ARG A 23 9.20 19.69 23.05
C ARG A 23 9.18 19.74 21.52
N ARG A 24 9.12 20.96 20.97
CA ARG A 24 9.18 21.19 19.52
C ARG A 24 10.52 20.80 18.89
N ASN A 25 11.59 20.73 19.69
CA ASN A 25 12.88 20.23 19.25
C ASN A 25 12.97 18.69 19.34
N GLN A 26 12.19 18.06 20.21
CA GLN A 26 11.98 16.59 20.25
C GLN A 26 11.10 16.09 19.09
N ASP A 27 10.13 16.90 18.64
CA ASP A 27 9.28 16.57 17.49
C ASP A 27 9.97 16.74 16.12
N ARG A 28 11.21 17.29 16.09
CA ARG A 28 11.99 17.35 14.84
C ARG A 28 12.30 15.91 14.40
N PRO A 29 11.81 15.45 13.23
CA PRO A 29 12.16 14.13 12.74
C PRO A 29 13.67 14.04 12.61
N CYS A 30 14.27 13.05 13.29
CA CYS A 30 15.71 12.85 13.28
C CYS A 30 16.24 12.87 11.84
N ARG A 31 17.38 13.52 11.62
CA ARG A 31 18.02 13.61 10.29
C ARG A 31 18.16 12.23 9.61
N MET A 32 18.33 11.19 10.41
CA MET A 32 18.39 9.80 10.00
C MET A 32 17.07 9.26 9.42
N LYS A 33 15.90 9.68 9.93
CA LYS A 33 14.60 9.29 9.35
C LYS A 33 14.43 9.84 7.94
N LYS A 34 14.78 11.12 7.73
CA LYS A 34 14.72 11.73 6.39
C LYS A 34 15.72 11.12 5.40
N PHE A 35 16.91 10.75 5.88
CA PHE A 35 17.90 10.05 5.08
C PHE A 35 17.41 8.65 4.68
N GLN A 36 16.84 7.92 5.63
CA GLN A 36 16.28 6.59 5.41
C GLN A 36 15.08 6.63 4.44
N GLU A 37 14.21 7.64 4.53
CA GLU A 37 13.14 7.89 3.56
C GLU A 37 13.67 8.17 2.14
N ALA A 38 14.77 8.92 2.02
CA ALA A 38 15.40 9.22 0.73
C ALA A 38 16.11 8.01 0.11
N CYS A 39 16.89 7.26 0.91
CA CYS A 39 17.54 6.03 0.47
C CYS A 39 16.54 4.99 0.00
N TRP A 40 15.43 4.83 0.73
CA TRP A 40 14.39 3.88 0.34
C TRP A 40 13.75 4.24 -1.00
N ARG A 41 13.39 5.51 -1.21
CA ARG A 41 12.85 5.98 -2.50
C ARG A 41 13.83 5.70 -3.63
N PHE A 42 15.11 6.00 -3.42
CA PHE A 42 16.15 5.75 -4.40
C PHE A 42 16.27 4.26 -4.74
N THR A 43 16.37 3.39 -3.73
CA THR A 43 16.44 1.94 -3.93
C THR A 43 15.21 1.41 -4.63
N PHE A 44 14.01 1.85 -4.26
CA PHE A 44 12.76 1.39 -4.86
C PHE A 44 12.65 1.75 -6.35
N TYR A 45 12.92 3.00 -6.72
CA TYR A 45 12.88 3.41 -8.13
C TYR A 45 13.97 2.74 -8.97
N LEU A 46 15.17 2.56 -8.40
CA LEU A 46 16.25 1.82 -9.05
C LEU A 46 15.82 0.37 -9.33
N MET A 47 15.23 -0.30 -8.33
CA MET A 47 14.79 -1.69 -8.45
C MET A 47 13.68 -1.87 -9.49
N ILE A 48 12.67 -1.00 -9.53
CA ILE A 48 11.62 -1.06 -10.56
C ILE A 48 12.20 -0.80 -11.95
N THR A 49 13.14 0.12 -12.06
CA THR A 49 13.76 0.45 -13.35
C THR A 49 14.58 -0.73 -13.87
N ILE A 50 15.39 -1.36 -13.02
CA ILE A 50 16.17 -2.54 -13.39
C ILE A 50 15.26 -3.72 -13.71
N ALA A 51 14.23 -3.97 -12.89
CA ALA A 51 13.27 -5.04 -13.12
C ALA A 51 12.47 -4.83 -14.42
N GLY A 52 12.07 -3.59 -14.71
CA GLY A 52 11.41 -3.22 -15.95
C GLY A 52 12.30 -3.47 -17.17
N ILE A 53 13.56 -3.02 -17.12
CA ILE A 53 14.52 -3.26 -18.21
C ILE A 53 14.78 -4.76 -18.41
N ALA A 54 14.99 -5.52 -17.34
CA ALA A 54 15.21 -6.96 -17.41
C ALA A 54 13.99 -7.72 -17.96
N PHE A 55 12.77 -7.34 -17.56
CA PHE A 55 11.54 -7.97 -18.05
C PHE A 55 11.28 -7.68 -19.54
N LEU A 56 11.64 -6.48 -19.98
CA LEU A 56 11.50 -6.02 -21.36
C LEU A 56 12.59 -6.59 -22.28
N TYR A 57 13.75 -6.98 -21.74
CA TYR A 57 14.87 -7.44 -22.56
C TYR A 57 14.57 -8.70 -23.39
N ASP A 58 13.89 -9.68 -22.79
CA ASP A 58 13.59 -10.97 -23.45
C ASP A 58 12.27 -10.94 -24.24
N LYS A 59 11.82 -9.76 -24.67
CA LYS A 59 10.52 -9.61 -25.33
C LYS A 59 10.69 -9.05 -26.75
N PRO A 60 10.37 -9.84 -27.79
CA PRO A 60 10.63 -9.44 -29.17
C PRO A 60 9.78 -8.23 -29.60
N TRP A 61 8.60 -8.02 -28.99
CA TRP A 61 7.77 -6.82 -29.16
C TRP A 61 8.40 -5.50 -28.67
N VAL A 62 9.48 -5.54 -27.89
CA VAL A 62 10.22 -4.33 -27.49
C VAL A 62 11.03 -3.77 -28.65
N TYR A 63 11.46 -4.65 -29.56
CA TYR A 63 12.21 -4.29 -30.75
C TYR A 63 11.28 -4.13 -31.96
N ASP A 64 10.18 -4.90 -32.02
CA ASP A 64 9.18 -4.85 -33.10
C ASP A 64 7.76 -4.56 -32.59
N LEU A 65 7.31 -3.31 -32.77
CA LEU A 65 6.01 -2.82 -32.29
C LEU A 65 4.78 -3.55 -32.87
N TRP A 66 4.94 -4.25 -33.99
CA TRP A 66 3.85 -5.01 -34.63
C TRP A 66 3.48 -6.29 -33.85
N GLU A 67 4.43 -6.88 -33.13
CA GLU A 67 4.19 -8.08 -32.33
C GLU A 67 3.35 -7.81 -31.08
N VAL A 68 3.26 -6.56 -30.62
CA VAL A 68 2.39 -6.14 -29.50
C VAL A 68 0.92 -6.54 -29.74
N TRP A 69 0.49 -6.52 -31.00
CA TRP A 69 -0.87 -6.83 -31.41
C TRP A 69 -1.09 -8.30 -31.77
N ASN A 70 -0.01 -9.09 -31.79
CA ASN A 70 -0.04 -10.48 -32.22
C ASN A 70 -0.47 -11.37 -31.03
N GLY A 71 -1.68 -11.93 -31.08
CA GLY A 71 -2.22 -12.79 -30.00
C GLY A 71 -3.27 -12.14 -29.08
N TYR A 72 -3.79 -10.97 -29.45
CA TYR A 72 -5.04 -10.46 -28.88
C TYR A 72 -6.16 -11.50 -29.13
N PRO A 73 -6.87 -12.01 -28.09
CA PRO A 73 -7.23 -11.30 -26.86
C PRO A 73 -6.69 -11.86 -25.53
N ARG A 74 -5.78 -12.85 -25.48
CA ARG A 74 -5.34 -13.46 -24.19
C ARG A 74 -4.13 -12.72 -23.58
N GLN A 75 -4.35 -11.59 -22.91
CA GLN A 75 -3.31 -10.81 -22.19
C GLN A 75 -3.44 -10.82 -20.66
N ASP A 76 -4.37 -11.63 -20.11
CA ASP A 76 -4.84 -11.55 -18.72
C ASP A 76 -3.73 -11.73 -17.67
N PHE A 77 -2.70 -12.53 -17.95
CA PHE A 77 -1.61 -12.81 -17.01
C PHE A 77 -0.72 -11.58 -16.76
N LEU A 78 -0.39 -10.83 -17.79
CA LEU A 78 0.52 -9.68 -17.70
C LEU A 78 -0.15 -8.54 -16.94
N ALA A 79 -1.43 -8.30 -17.19
CA ALA A 79 -2.24 -7.34 -16.44
C ALA A 79 -2.30 -7.70 -14.94
N HIS A 80 -2.42 -8.99 -14.60
CA HIS A 80 -2.46 -9.46 -13.22
C HIS A 80 -1.12 -9.28 -12.50
N VAL A 81 0.00 -9.55 -13.18
CA VAL A 81 1.36 -9.33 -12.66
C VAL A 81 1.63 -7.85 -12.41
N ILE A 82 1.23 -6.97 -13.33
CA ILE A 82 1.35 -5.52 -13.15
C ILE A 82 0.52 -5.05 -11.95
N HIS A 83 -0.70 -5.57 -11.79
CA HIS A 83 -1.57 -5.26 -10.65
C HIS A 83 -0.91 -5.63 -9.30
N HIS A 84 -0.33 -6.82 -9.20
CA HIS A 84 0.32 -7.29 -7.97
C HIS A 84 1.61 -6.50 -7.66
N LEU A 85 2.41 -6.19 -8.69
CA LEU A 85 3.58 -5.31 -8.54
C LEU A 85 3.20 -3.91 -8.05
N ALA A 86 2.10 -3.36 -8.55
CA ALA A 86 1.57 -2.08 -8.10
C ALA A 86 1.07 -2.15 -6.63
N ALA A 87 0.39 -3.24 -6.25
CA ALA A 87 -0.09 -3.45 -4.88
C ALA A 87 1.07 -3.56 -3.86
N VAL A 88 2.09 -4.37 -4.16
CA VAL A 88 3.29 -4.55 -3.33
C VAL A 88 4.08 -3.25 -3.19
N SER A 89 4.13 -2.47 -4.27
CA SER A 89 4.74 -1.14 -4.30
C SER A 89 4.03 -0.14 -3.38
N LEU A 90 2.70 -0.06 -3.47
CA LEU A 90 1.86 0.78 -2.61
C LEU A 90 1.96 0.37 -1.14
N MET A 91 2.01 -0.92 -0.86
CA MET A 91 2.16 -1.45 0.50
C MET A 91 3.52 -1.06 1.12
N SER A 92 4.59 -1.19 0.34
CA SER A 92 5.94 -0.83 0.76
C SER A 92 6.09 0.68 1.01
N PHE A 93 5.38 1.50 0.24
CA PHE A 93 5.30 2.94 0.48
C PHE A 93 4.55 3.29 1.77
N SER A 94 3.44 2.59 2.06
CA SER A 94 2.66 2.77 3.31
C SER A 94 3.49 2.46 4.56
N TRP A 95 4.32 1.42 4.51
CA TRP A 95 5.18 0.98 5.61
C TRP A 95 6.26 2.02 5.98
N CYS A 96 6.93 2.63 4.99
CA CYS A 96 7.98 3.60 5.23
C CYS A 96 7.48 5.00 5.61
N ALA A 97 6.25 5.36 5.22
CA ALA A 97 5.62 6.61 5.61
C ALA A 97 5.12 6.62 7.08
N ASN A 98 5.48 5.59 7.88
CA ASN A 98 5.10 5.42 9.28
C ASN A 98 3.58 5.26 9.49
N TYR A 99 2.83 4.98 8.41
CA TYR A 99 1.42 4.61 8.40
C TYR A 99 1.25 3.10 8.64
N ILE A 100 2.07 2.53 9.52
CA ILE A 100 2.18 1.09 9.77
C ILE A 100 0.82 0.51 10.20
N ARG A 101 0.03 1.27 10.96
CA ARG A 101 -1.30 0.86 11.44
C ARG A 101 -2.35 0.76 10.32
N SER A 102 -2.31 1.64 9.33
CA SER A 102 -3.21 1.55 8.18
C SER A 102 -2.70 0.56 7.13
N GLY A 103 -1.38 0.45 6.94
CA GLY A 103 -0.76 -0.53 6.03
C GLY A 103 -1.00 -1.99 6.45
N THR A 104 -0.89 -2.32 7.75
CA THR A 104 -1.22 -3.68 8.24
C THR A 104 -2.70 -4.02 8.06
N LEU A 105 -3.59 -3.04 8.19
CA LEU A 105 -5.02 -3.23 7.98
C LEU A 105 -5.34 -3.53 6.50
N VAL A 106 -4.72 -2.79 5.57
CA VAL A 106 -4.85 -3.05 4.13
C VAL A 106 -4.31 -4.43 3.77
N MET A 107 -3.20 -4.86 4.37
CA MET A 107 -2.60 -6.17 4.11
C MET A 107 -3.51 -7.34 4.53
N ILE A 108 -4.13 -7.25 5.72
CA ILE A 108 -5.08 -8.27 6.19
C ILE A 108 -6.32 -8.33 5.29
N LEU A 109 -6.83 -7.17 4.87
CA LEU A 109 -8.01 -7.09 4.02
C LEU A 109 -7.73 -7.59 2.58
N HIS A 110 -6.54 -7.31 2.05
CA HIS A 110 -6.07 -7.81 0.77
C HIS A 110 -5.99 -9.35 0.76
N ASP A 111 -5.31 -9.94 1.75
CA ASP A 111 -5.15 -11.40 1.87
C ASP A 111 -6.50 -12.12 2.06
N ALA A 112 -7.41 -11.50 2.83
CA ALA A 112 -8.75 -12.02 3.03
C ALA A 112 -9.58 -12.01 1.73
N ALA A 113 -9.53 -10.92 0.95
CA ALA A 113 -10.29 -10.79 -0.29
C ALA A 113 -9.83 -11.79 -1.36
N ASP A 114 -8.52 -12.00 -1.49
CA ASP A 114 -7.94 -12.92 -2.48
C ASP A 114 -8.29 -14.38 -2.19
N ILE A 115 -8.35 -14.76 -0.90
CA ILE A 115 -8.79 -16.11 -0.47
C ILE A 115 -10.19 -16.46 -1.01
N TRP A 116 -11.13 -15.51 -0.95
CA TRP A 116 -12.50 -15.74 -1.40
C TRP A 116 -12.58 -15.79 -2.93
N LEU A 117 -11.78 -14.98 -3.61
CA LEU A 117 -11.75 -14.89 -5.07
C LEU A 117 -11.11 -16.13 -5.72
N GLU A 118 -10.00 -16.63 -5.15
CA GLU A 118 -9.39 -17.90 -5.60
C GLU A 118 -10.26 -19.11 -5.26
N SER A 119 -10.91 -19.11 -4.08
CA SER A 119 -11.90 -20.13 -3.74
C SER A 119 -13.06 -20.14 -4.75
N ALA A 120 -13.59 -18.97 -5.12
CA ALA A 120 -14.67 -18.87 -6.12
C ALA A 120 -14.24 -19.43 -7.48
N LYS A 121 -13.01 -19.18 -7.93
CA LYS A 121 -12.46 -19.78 -9.17
C LYS A 121 -12.36 -21.30 -9.06
N MET A 122 -11.85 -21.83 -7.94
CA MET A 122 -11.74 -23.28 -7.71
C MET A 122 -13.11 -23.97 -7.77
N PHE A 123 -14.13 -23.39 -7.14
CA PHE A 123 -15.49 -23.94 -7.20
C PHE A 123 -16.18 -23.74 -8.56
N SER A 124 -15.83 -22.67 -9.28
CA SER A 124 -16.26 -22.48 -10.67
C SER A 124 -15.67 -23.54 -11.59
N TYR A 125 -14.41 -23.92 -11.40
CA TYR A 125 -13.78 -25.02 -12.15
C TYR A 125 -14.37 -26.40 -11.80
N ALA A 126 -14.86 -26.58 -10.56
CA ALA A 126 -15.58 -27.77 -10.15
C ALA A 126 -17.06 -27.83 -10.65
N GLY A 127 -17.53 -26.82 -11.38
CA GLY A 127 -18.89 -26.78 -11.95
C GLY A 127 -20.00 -26.41 -10.95
N TRP A 128 -19.65 -26.04 -9.71
CA TRP A 128 -20.61 -25.73 -8.64
C TRP A 128 -21.00 -24.25 -8.64
N LYS A 129 -21.94 -23.89 -9.53
CA LYS A 129 -22.37 -22.50 -9.76
C LYS A 129 -23.02 -21.84 -8.54
N GLN A 130 -23.76 -22.60 -7.72
CA GLN A 130 -24.45 -22.05 -6.55
C GLN A 130 -23.47 -21.61 -5.45
N THR A 131 -22.43 -22.42 -5.18
CA THR A 131 -21.35 -22.08 -4.24
C THR A 131 -20.51 -20.92 -4.75
N CYS A 132 -20.24 -20.85 -6.06
CA CYS A 132 -19.53 -19.73 -6.67
C CYS A 132 -20.26 -18.39 -6.47
N ASN A 133 -21.58 -18.36 -6.68
CA ASN A 133 -22.38 -17.13 -6.48
C ASN A 133 -22.39 -16.67 -5.02
N ILE A 134 -22.45 -17.61 -4.07
CA ILE A 134 -22.39 -17.29 -2.63
C ILE A 134 -21.02 -16.71 -2.27
N LEU A 135 -19.92 -17.32 -2.74
CA LEU A 135 -18.57 -16.83 -2.51
C LEU A 135 -18.34 -15.44 -3.12
N PHE A 136 -18.88 -15.19 -4.31
CA PHE A 136 -18.79 -13.89 -4.96
C PHE A 136 -19.56 -12.81 -4.21
N PHE A 137 -20.71 -13.17 -3.63
CA PHE A 137 -21.50 -12.26 -2.78
C PHE A 137 -20.77 -11.92 -1.47
N ILE A 138 -20.17 -12.93 -0.82
CA ILE A 138 -19.33 -12.74 0.38
C ILE A 138 -18.14 -11.85 0.05
N PHE A 139 -17.42 -12.13 -1.04
CA PHE A 139 -16.34 -11.28 -1.54
C PHE A 139 -16.80 -9.82 -1.73
N SER A 140 -17.94 -9.62 -2.41
CA SER A 140 -18.47 -8.28 -2.68
C SER A 140 -18.80 -7.52 -1.39
N ILE A 141 -19.40 -8.17 -0.40
CA ILE A 141 -19.71 -7.55 0.90
C ILE A 141 -18.42 -7.20 1.65
N VAL A 142 -17.47 -8.13 1.75
CA VAL A 142 -16.19 -7.92 2.43
C VAL A 142 -15.43 -6.77 1.77
N PHE A 143 -15.39 -6.74 0.43
CA PHE A 143 -14.77 -5.67 -0.34
C PHE A 143 -15.43 -4.30 -0.08
N LEU A 144 -16.76 -4.25 -0.05
CA LEU A 144 -17.52 -3.01 0.13
C LEU A 144 -17.39 -2.48 1.56
N ILE A 145 -17.45 -3.34 2.57
CA ILE A 145 -17.22 -2.97 3.98
C ILE A 145 -15.79 -2.45 4.18
N SER A 146 -14.80 -3.13 3.60
CA SER A 146 -13.38 -2.74 3.67
C SER A 146 -13.14 -1.34 3.11
N ARG A 147 -13.79 -1.02 1.99
CA ARG A 147 -13.69 0.27 1.30
C ARG A 147 -14.53 1.40 1.92
N LEU A 148 -15.67 1.10 2.55
CA LEU A 148 -16.61 2.12 3.01
C LEU A 148 -16.49 2.44 4.51
N ILE A 149 -16.15 1.44 5.35
CA ILE A 149 -16.16 1.59 6.81
C ILE A 149 -14.75 1.75 7.38
N ILE A 150 -13.79 1.00 6.84
CA ILE A 150 -12.42 0.98 7.36
C ILE A 150 -11.55 2.11 6.76
N PHE A 151 -11.78 2.47 5.50
CA PHE A 151 -11.13 3.60 4.82
C PHE A 151 -12.15 4.60 4.26
N PRO A 152 -12.83 5.38 5.11
CA PRO A 152 -13.72 6.44 4.61
C PRO A 152 -12.96 7.64 4.00
N PHE A 153 -11.64 7.75 4.17
CA PHE A 153 -10.76 8.81 3.63
C PHE A 153 -9.35 8.31 3.36
#